data_AF-X6M1Y6-F1
#
_entry.id   AF-X6M1Y6-F1
#
_cell.length_a   1.000
_cell.length_b   1.000
_cell.length_c   1.000
_cell.angle_alpha   90.00
_cell.angle_beta   90.00
_cell.angle_gamma   90.00
#
_symmetry.space_group_name_H-M   'P 1'
#
loop_
_entity.id
_entity.type
_entity.pdbx_description
1 polymer ?
#
loop_
_entity_poly.entity_id
_entity_poly.type
_entity_poly.pdbx_seq_one_letter_code
_entity_poly.pdbx_strand_id
1 'polypeptide(L)'
;GNIPEDSRRHQNNRMSSFYPEIEKEKLDKVKKLQPVELLFLFIADKLNTTLSVLAVAWCLKNKNVSVILLGAKRAEQLETCAAIKLQDKLTPDILKEIEKILNNKPIEDPALYGSFLRNPNARL
;
A
#
# COMPACT_ATOMS: atom_id res chain seq x y z
N GLY A 1 -16.55 -0.27 10.61
CA GLY A 1 -15.69 0.74 9.94
C GLY A 1 -16.47 1.31 8.79
N ASN A 2 -16.47 2.64 8.62
CA ASN A 2 -17.29 3.34 7.63
C ASN A 2 -16.81 3.00 6.21
N ILE A 3 -17.61 2.21 5.49
CA ILE A 3 -17.38 1.90 4.08
C ILE A 3 -17.83 3.14 3.29
N PRO A 4 -16.98 3.73 2.42
CA PRO A 4 -17.37 4.87 1.61
C PRO A 4 -18.59 4.54 0.74
N GLU A 5 -19.55 5.45 0.67
CA GLU A 5 -20.71 5.35 -0.23
C GLU A 5 -20.21 5.17 -1.68
N ASP A 6 -20.83 4.23 -2.41
CA ASP A 6 -20.47 3.76 -3.76
C ASP A 6 -19.17 2.96 -3.94
N SER A 7 -18.52 2.53 -2.85
CA SER A 7 -17.42 1.58 -2.95
C SER A 7 -17.90 0.23 -3.51
N ARG A 8 -17.04 -0.52 -4.22
CA ARG A 8 -17.33 -1.91 -4.64
C ARG A 8 -17.84 -2.79 -3.48
N ARG A 9 -17.35 -2.49 -2.27
CA ARG A 9 -17.75 -3.17 -1.02
C ARG A 9 -19.08 -2.67 -0.46
N HIS A 10 -19.50 -1.45 -0.80
CA HIS A 10 -20.83 -0.92 -0.47
C HIS A 10 -21.90 -1.52 -1.40
N GLN A 11 -21.58 -1.64 -2.69
CA GLN A 11 -22.53 -2.15 -3.71
C GLN A 11 -22.70 -3.67 -3.70
N ASN A 12 -21.78 -4.43 -3.10
CA ASN A 12 -21.78 -5.90 -3.18
C ASN A 12 -21.60 -6.51 -1.78
N ASN A 13 -22.72 -6.72 -1.07
CA ASN A 13 -22.73 -7.38 0.24
C ASN A 13 -22.54 -8.91 0.18
N ARG A 14 -22.40 -9.50 -1.03
CA ARG A 14 -22.29 -10.96 -1.19
C ARG A 14 -21.10 -11.58 -0.46
N MET A 15 -20.02 -10.83 -0.20
CA MET A 15 -18.80 -11.37 0.42
C MET A 15 -18.91 -11.57 1.94
N SER A 16 -19.74 -10.78 2.64
CA SER A 16 -19.90 -10.87 4.10
C SER A 16 -20.66 -12.13 4.52
N SER A 17 -21.57 -12.62 3.65
CA SER A 17 -22.35 -13.83 3.89
C SER A 17 -21.54 -15.14 3.85
N PHE A 18 -20.40 -15.17 3.15
CA PHE A 18 -19.58 -16.38 3.00
C PHE A 18 -18.43 -16.47 4.02
N TYR A 19 -17.99 -15.34 4.60
CA TYR A 19 -16.84 -15.32 5.51
C TYR A 19 -16.97 -14.29 6.65
N PRO A 20 -17.78 -14.57 7.69
CA PRO A 20 -17.98 -13.67 8.83
C PRO A 20 -16.72 -13.44 9.67
N GLU A 21 -15.76 -14.36 9.65
CA GLU A 21 -14.53 -14.27 10.47
C GLU A 21 -13.55 -13.19 9.99
N ILE A 22 -13.57 -12.90 8.69
CA ILE A 22 -12.70 -11.90 8.05
C ILE A 22 -12.99 -10.48 8.56
N GLU A 23 -14.19 -10.21 9.07
CA GLU A 23 -14.55 -8.87 9.56
C GLU A 23 -13.95 -8.53 10.93
N LYS A 24 -13.89 -9.51 11.85
CA LYS A 24 -13.28 -9.31 13.17
C LYS A 24 -11.78 -9.12 13.06
N GLU A 25 -11.10 -9.97 12.28
CA GLU A 25 -9.66 -9.86 12.04
C GLU A 25 -9.28 -8.52 11.37
N LYS A 26 -10.11 -8.03 10.43
CA LYS A 26 -9.92 -6.72 9.82
C LYS A 26 -10.10 -5.58 10.83
N LEU A 27 -11.06 -5.67 11.75
CA LEU A 27 -11.30 -4.60 12.73
C LEU A 27 -10.13 -4.43 13.69
N ASP A 28 -9.54 -5.53 14.16
CA ASP A 28 -8.40 -5.50 15.07
C ASP A 28 -7.11 -5.04 14.37
N LYS A 29 -6.94 -5.39 13.09
CA LYS A 29 -5.87 -4.84 12.24
C LYS A 29 -6.05 -3.34 12.03
N VAL A 30 -7.26 -2.87 11.72
CA VAL A 30 -7.54 -1.43 11.53
C VAL A 30 -7.23 -0.64 12.80
N LYS A 31 -7.60 -1.12 13.99
CA LYS A 31 -7.28 -0.46 15.27
C LYS A 31 -5.77 -0.32 15.49
N LYS A 32 -4.98 -1.34 15.16
CA LYS A 32 -3.51 -1.27 15.22
C LYS A 32 -2.89 -0.31 14.20
N LEU A 33 -3.59 -0.04 13.10
CA LEU A 33 -3.12 0.86 12.04
C LEU A 33 -3.42 2.33 12.33
N GLN A 34 -4.37 2.65 13.21
CA GLN A 34 -4.71 4.05 13.55
C GLN A 34 -3.49 4.89 13.99
N PRO A 35 -2.56 4.39 14.83
CA PRO A 35 -1.36 5.14 15.18
C PRO A 35 -0.43 5.34 13.98
N VAL A 36 -0.26 4.32 13.15
CA VAL A 36 0.62 4.34 11.98
C VAL A 36 0.11 5.33 10.93
N GLU A 37 -1.20 5.32 10.67
CA GLU A 37 -1.87 6.24 9.74
C GLU A 37 -1.64 7.70 10.14
N LEU A 38 -1.72 8.03 11.43
CA LEU A 38 -1.46 9.38 11.94
C LEU A 38 -0.01 9.84 11.70
N LEU A 39 0.97 8.95 11.87
CA LEU A 39 2.38 9.28 11.57
C LEU A 39 2.59 9.56 10.08
N PHE A 40 1.93 8.80 9.21
CA PHE A 40 2.01 9.04 7.77
C PHE A 40 1.32 10.32 7.34
N LEU A 41 0.18 10.66 7.96
CA LEU A 41 -0.49 11.94 7.74
C LEU A 41 0.43 13.11 8.11
N PHE A 42 1.16 13.02 9.22
CA PHE A 42 2.14 14.06 9.61
C PHE A 42 3.26 14.24 8.59
N ILE A 43 3.76 13.15 8.00
CA ILE A 43 4.76 13.22 6.91
C ILE A 43 4.15 13.84 5.65
N ALA A 44 2.92 13.48 5.31
CA ALA A 44 2.20 14.03 4.16
C ALA A 44 1.96 15.55 4.32
N ASP A 45 1.57 16.00 5.52
CA ASP A 45 1.38 17.42 5.84
C ASP A 45 2.68 18.21 5.74
N LYS A 46 3.80 17.69 6.26
CA LYS A 46 5.13 18.31 6.08
C LYS A 46 5.50 18.53 4.61
N LEU A 47 5.05 17.62 3.74
CA LEU A 47 5.31 17.64 2.32
C LEU A 47 4.23 18.37 1.50
N ASN A 48 3.21 18.93 2.17
CA ASN A 48 2.02 19.54 1.57
C ASN A 48 1.37 18.64 0.51
N THR A 49 1.14 17.38 0.87
CA THR A 49 0.58 16.38 -0.05
C THR A 49 -0.49 15.52 0.62
N THR A 50 -1.26 14.78 -0.17
CA THR A 50 -2.20 13.79 0.36
C THR A 50 -1.50 12.45 0.59
N LEU A 51 -2.01 11.66 1.53
CA LEU A 51 -1.47 10.33 1.84
C LEU A 51 -1.39 9.42 0.60
N SER A 52 -2.41 9.49 -0.27
CA SER A 52 -2.46 8.73 -1.51
C SER A 52 -1.31 9.11 -2.47
N VAL A 53 -1.02 10.41 -2.60
CA VAL A 53 0.07 10.91 -3.44
C VAL A 53 1.43 10.51 -2.83
N LEU A 54 1.59 10.63 -1.50
CA LEU A 54 2.79 10.19 -0.80
C LEU A 54 3.09 8.70 -1.02
N ALA A 55 2.06 7.85 -0.94
CA ALA A 55 2.21 6.40 -1.14
C ALA A 55 2.71 6.08 -2.56
N VAL A 56 2.13 6.70 -3.59
CA VAL A 56 2.55 6.50 -4.98
C VAL A 56 3.98 7.04 -5.20
N ALA A 57 4.31 8.20 -4.61
CA ALA A 57 5.65 8.78 -4.71
C ALA A 57 6.71 7.90 -4.05
N TRP A 58 6.38 7.26 -2.92
CA TRP A 58 7.25 6.29 -2.26
C TRP A 58 7.49 5.05 -3.14
N CYS A 59 6.44 4.52 -3.80
CA CYS A 59 6.59 3.43 -4.76
C CYS A 59 7.49 3.81 -5.95
N LEU A 60 7.35 5.02 -6.49
CA LEU A 60 8.19 5.52 -7.60
C LEU A 60 9.65 5.69 -7.22
N LYS A 61 9.96 5.94 -5.94
CA LYS A 61 11.35 6.07 -5.46
C LYS A 61 12.11 4.74 -5.47
N ASN A 62 11.40 3.62 -5.48
CA ASN A 62 12.00 2.29 -5.51
C ASN A 62 12.50 1.96 -6.92
N LYS A 63 13.82 1.75 -7.07
CA LYS A 63 14.46 1.39 -8.34
C LYS A 63 13.96 0.08 -8.95
N ASN A 64 13.39 -0.80 -8.14
CA ASN A 64 12.85 -2.09 -8.59
C ASN A 64 11.42 -1.98 -9.16
N VAL A 65 10.82 -0.78 -9.12
CA VAL A 65 9.47 -0.52 -9.64
C VAL A 65 9.60 0.27 -10.94
N SER A 66 9.25 -0.35 -12.06
CA SER A 66 9.26 0.32 -13.38
C SER A 66 7.91 0.91 -13.77
N VAL A 67 6.80 0.30 -13.30
CA VAL A 67 5.44 0.69 -13.66
C VAL A 67 4.53 0.61 -12.44
N ILE A 68 3.68 1.62 -12.26
CA ILE A 68 2.60 1.62 -11.27
C ILE A 68 1.28 1.63 -12.01
N LEU A 69 0.46 0.60 -11.79
CA LEU A 69 -0.89 0.50 -12.36
C LEU A 69 -1.88 1.16 -11.41
N LEU A 70 -2.34 2.35 -11.75
CA LEU A 70 -3.34 3.10 -10.98
C LEU A 70 -4.74 2.84 -11.53
N GLY A 71 -5.67 2.46 -10.65
CA GLY A 71 -7.10 2.36 -10.98
C GLY A 71 -7.84 3.59 -10.48
N ALA A 72 -8.47 4.34 -11.38
CA ALA A 72 -9.33 5.48 -11.05
C ALA A 72 -10.77 5.21 -11.49
N LYS A 73 -11.73 5.43 -10.58
CA LYS A 73 -13.18 5.38 -10.83
C LYS A 73 -13.76 6.78 -11.01
N ARG A 74 -13.19 7.77 -10.32
CA ARG A 74 -13.59 9.19 -10.40
C ARG A 74 -12.40 10.06 -10.82
N ALA A 75 -12.68 11.22 -11.40
CA ALA A 75 -11.65 12.10 -11.95
C ALA A 75 -10.70 12.65 -10.87
N GLU A 76 -11.19 12.88 -9.66
CA GLU A 76 -10.38 13.40 -8.55
C GLU A 76 -9.28 12.42 -8.14
N GLN A 77 -9.46 11.12 -8.36
CA GLN A 77 -8.44 10.11 -8.03
C GLN A 77 -7.21 10.21 -8.93
N LEU A 78 -7.30 10.90 -10.07
CA LEU A 78 -6.18 11.18 -10.97
C LEU A 78 -5.16 12.15 -10.36
N GLU A 79 -5.52 12.88 -9.30
CA GLU A 79 -4.60 13.73 -8.54
C GLU A 79 -3.39 12.95 -7.99
N THR A 80 -3.53 11.63 -7.80
CA THR A 80 -2.43 10.73 -7.42
C THR A 80 -1.26 10.75 -8.40
N CYS A 81 -1.49 11.10 -9.67
CA CYS A 81 -0.43 11.26 -10.67
C CYS A 81 0.53 12.43 -10.35
N ALA A 82 0.14 13.37 -9.49
CA ALA A 82 1.03 14.44 -9.03
C ALA A 82 2.23 13.92 -8.22
N ALA A 83 2.19 12.64 -7.79
CA ALA A 83 3.26 11.95 -7.09
C ALA A 83 4.62 12.00 -7.82
N ILE A 84 4.60 12.07 -9.16
CA ILE A 84 5.81 12.18 -9.98
C ILE A 84 6.63 13.42 -9.58
N LYS A 85 5.97 14.53 -9.22
CA LYS A 85 6.64 15.77 -8.79
C LYS A 85 7.15 15.71 -7.35
N LEU A 86 6.66 14.75 -6.56
CA LEU A 86 7.01 14.61 -5.14
C LEU A 86 8.23 13.70 -4.94
N GLN A 87 8.59 12.89 -5.93
CA GLN A 87 9.71 11.94 -5.86
C GLN A 87 11.05 12.60 -5.46
N ASP A 88 11.24 13.86 -5.86
CA ASP A 88 12.47 14.62 -5.60
C ASP A 88 12.50 15.19 -4.18
N LYS A 89 11.32 15.39 -3.57
CA LYS A 89 11.17 15.89 -2.19
C LYS A 89 11.33 14.79 -1.15
N LEU A 90 11.24 13.53 -1.55
CA LEU A 90 11.51 12.36 -0.71
C LEU A 90 13.02 12.21 -0.48
N THR A 91 13.52 12.92 0.55
CA THR A 91 14.92 12.85 0.98
C THR A 91 15.22 11.51 1.66
N PRO A 92 16.50 11.09 1.72
CA PRO A 92 16.89 9.88 2.43
C PRO A 92 16.44 9.82 3.89
N ASP A 93 16.35 10.97 4.57
CA ASP A 93 15.90 11.04 5.96
C ASP A 93 14.40 10.76 6.11
N ILE A 94 13.58 11.29 5.20
CA ILE A 94 12.14 10.99 5.16
C ILE A 94 11.91 9.51 4.85
N LEU A 95 12.70 8.94 3.94
CA LEU A 95 12.63 7.51 3.65
C LEU A 95 12.98 6.66 4.87
N LYS A 96 14.01 7.03 5.64
CA LYS A 96 14.32 6.35 6.92
C LYS A 96 13.20 6.46 7.94
N GLU A 97 12.54 7.62 8.02
CA GLU A 97 11.38 7.81 8.90
C GLU A 97 10.23 6.88 8.50
N ILE A 98 9.93 6.78 7.20
CA ILE A 98 8.93 5.86 6.65
C ILE A 98 9.28 4.40 6.95
N GLU A 99 10.52 3.97 6.72
CA GLU A 99 10.98 2.60 6.99
C GLU A 99 10.87 2.25 8.48
N LYS A 100 11.18 3.20 9.36
CA LYS A 100 11.04 3.03 10.82
C LYS A 100 9.57 2.86 11.23
N ILE A 101 8.66 3.58 10.57
CA ILE A 101 7.22 3.47 10.83
C ILE A 101 6.67 2.12 10.35
N LEU A 102 7.07 1.67 9.15
CA LEU A 102 6.57 0.41 8.57
C LEU A 102 7.13 -0.82 9.28
N ASN A 103 8.42 -0.82 9.59
CA ASN A 103 9.12 -1.90 10.28
C ASN A 103 8.73 -3.32 9.81
N ASN A 104 8.55 -3.50 8.48
CA ASN A 104 8.07 -4.76 7.88
C ASN A 104 9.00 -5.34 6.81
N LYS A 105 10.24 -4.84 6.72
CA LYS A 105 11.14 -5.16 5.62
C LYS A 105 11.30 -6.69 5.49
N PRO A 106 11.06 -7.25 4.29
CA PRO A 106 11.10 -8.70 4.10
C PRO A 106 12.52 -9.24 4.29
N ILE A 107 12.61 -10.52 4.65
CA ILE A 107 13.86 -11.26 4.70
C ILE A 107 14.27 -11.54 3.25
N GLU A 108 15.44 -11.03 2.84
CA GLU A 108 16.03 -11.33 1.55
C GLU A 108 16.67 -12.73 1.59
N ASP A 109 15.84 -13.76 1.47
CA ASP A 109 16.31 -15.14 1.32
C ASP A 109 16.30 -15.54 -0.17
N PRO A 110 17.48 -15.75 -0.79
CA PRO A 110 17.58 -16.25 -2.16
C PRO A 110 16.85 -17.58 -2.39
N ALA A 111 16.59 -18.36 -1.34
CA ALA A 111 15.87 -19.62 -1.42
C ALA A 111 14.34 -19.46 -1.43
N LEU A 112 13.77 -18.29 -1.12
CA LEU A 112 12.31 -18.08 -1.14
C LEU A 112 11.77 -17.79 -2.56
N TYR A 113 12.61 -17.28 -3.45
CA TYR A 113 12.24 -16.94 -4.82
C TYR A 113 12.67 -18.04 -5.81
N GLY A 114 11.97 -19.17 -5.79
CA GLY A 114 12.08 -20.21 -6.82
C GLY A 114 12.36 -21.61 -6.28
N SER A 115 11.35 -22.27 -5.72
CA SER A 115 11.32 -23.73 -5.61
C SER A 115 10.78 -24.40 -6.89
N PHE A 116 9.98 -23.68 -7.69
CA PHE A 116 9.47 -24.17 -8.97
C PHE A 116 10.57 -24.44 -10.01
N LEU A 117 11.66 -23.67 -10.00
CA LEU A 117 12.80 -23.86 -10.92
C LEU A 117 13.87 -24.84 -10.38
N ARG A 118 13.68 -25.38 -9.17
CA ARG A 118 14.64 -26.30 -8.53
C ARG A 118 14.24 -27.77 -8.59
N ASN A 119 13.10 -28.10 -9.21
CA ASN A 119 12.72 -29.49 -9.44
C ASN A 119 13.08 -29.93 -10.87
N PRO A 120 14.18 -30.68 -11.07
CA PRO A 120 14.53 -31.22 -12.39
C PRO A 120 13.49 -32.22 -12.96
N ASN A 121 12.47 -32.61 -12.17
CA ASN A 121 11.38 -33.50 -12.57
C ASN A 121 10.01 -32.80 -12.71
N ALA A 122 9.94 -31.46 -12.67
CA ALA A 122 8.70 -30.74 -12.97
C ALA A 122 8.41 -30.81 -14.49
N ARG A 123 7.67 -31.85 -14.91
CA ARG A 123 7.22 -32.02 -16.29
C ARG A 123 6.07 -31.06 -16.61
N LEU A 124 6.07 -30.55 -17.85
CA LEU A 124 4.92 -29.91 -18.51
C LEU A 124 3.76 -30.89 -18.66
#